data_AF-A0A535UG88-F1
#
_entry.id   AF-A0A535UG88-F1
#
_cell.length_a   1.000
_cell.length_b   1.000
_cell.length_c   1.000
_cell.angle_alpha   90.00
_cell.angle_beta   90.00
_cell.angle_gamma   90.00
#
_symmetry.space_group_name_H-M   'P 1'
#
loop_
_entity.id
_entity.type
_entity.pdbx_description
1 polymer ?
#
loop_
_entity_poly.entity_id
_entity_poly.type
_entity_poly.pdbx_seq_one_letter_code
_entity_poly.pdbx_strand_id
1 'polypeptide(L)'
;MLNLSQQKGHSQITSITQKNRWQTVILSPLWLCLLFALGIRIWSAHHTHGIIDGDEAVVGIQAEHILRGEHPYYFYGQVYMGSLEAYLMAILFAIAGPSVWMLRAEPILLSLLVVWLTWRLAGALADAAHLSPFAQQLFQTIAALIAAVPPLYDTVVEMRALGGYVETFVLILLLLLSVFRLTRRWRAGASYKELGWRWAGIGFIIGFGFWVNPLILTAVFAATIWVVAFCIVELAQLDSQNQADFRPALRSFLKRLLLVLVAVPTCLIGMAPAIRWGLTHHWANFTFVLQLGDLRTLNSLLKPYYHDRLSLFKDQLSFYLHYAAPRTIGGALPGENTLLTTIHTLTLGLGLFCLCASCLLFL
;
A
#
# COMPACT_ATOMS: atom_id res chain seq x y z
N MET A 1 -51.63 -56.92 14.30
CA MET A 1 -51.98 -55.56 14.76
C MET A 1 -50.70 -54.87 15.21
N LEU A 2 -50.38 -53.73 14.58
CA LEU A 2 -49.34 -52.73 14.95
C LEU A 2 -47.89 -53.26 14.84
N ASN A 3 -46.92 -52.62 14.15
CA ASN A 3 -46.73 -51.20 13.98
C ASN A 3 -45.85 -50.91 12.74
N LEU A 4 -46.46 -50.27 11.73
CA LEU A 4 -45.80 -49.60 10.61
C LEU A 4 -45.46 -48.17 11.06
N SER A 5 -44.30 -47.91 11.67
CA SER A 5 -43.97 -46.53 12.08
C SER A 5 -42.50 -46.17 12.25
N GLN A 6 -41.52 -46.96 11.78
CA GLN A 6 -40.09 -46.63 12.01
C GLN A 6 -39.22 -46.37 10.77
N GLN A 7 -39.80 -46.24 9.57
CA GLN A 7 -39.02 -46.03 8.34
C GLN A 7 -39.11 -44.62 7.72
N LYS A 8 -39.46 -43.59 8.51
CA LYS A 8 -39.55 -42.18 8.05
C LYS A 8 -38.56 -41.20 8.72
N GLY A 9 -37.61 -41.69 9.51
CA GLY A 9 -36.80 -40.81 10.37
C GLY A 9 -35.37 -40.48 9.90
N HIS A 10 -34.84 -41.09 8.83
CA HIS A 10 -33.38 -41.04 8.56
C HIS A 10 -32.96 -40.31 7.28
N SER A 11 -33.86 -39.56 6.62
CA SER A 11 -33.55 -38.84 5.38
C SER A 11 -33.75 -37.32 5.45
N GLN A 12 -33.69 -36.70 6.64
CA GLN A 12 -33.97 -35.26 6.80
C GLN A 12 -32.93 -34.46 7.63
N ILE A 13 -31.73 -34.97 7.89
CA ILE A 13 -30.68 -34.23 8.64
C ILE A 13 -29.40 -34.02 7.81
N THR A 14 -29.54 -33.73 6.52
CA THR A 14 -28.43 -33.26 5.66
C THR A 14 -28.87 -32.13 4.74
N SER A 15 -29.64 -31.18 5.27
CA SER A 15 -29.89 -29.88 4.62
C SER A 15 -29.42 -28.72 5.50
N ILE A 16 -28.18 -28.79 5.99
CA ILE A 16 -27.49 -27.61 6.51
C ILE A 16 -26.98 -26.84 5.30
N THR A 17 -27.86 -25.98 4.79
CA THR A 17 -27.56 -24.70 4.13
C THR A 17 -26.25 -24.66 3.34
N GLN A 18 -26.31 -25.18 2.11
CA GLN A 18 -25.47 -24.73 1.01
C GLN A 18 -25.81 -23.27 0.71
N LYS A 19 -25.36 -22.36 1.58
CA LYS A 19 -25.54 -20.92 1.44
C LYS A 19 -24.88 -20.54 0.11
N ASN A 20 -25.67 -20.05 -0.85
CA ASN A 20 -25.19 -19.75 -2.18
C ASN A 20 -23.95 -18.85 -2.09
N ARG A 21 -22.81 -19.36 -2.56
CA ARG A 21 -21.49 -18.69 -2.47
C ARG A 21 -21.52 -17.26 -3.03
N TRP A 22 -22.39 -17.00 -3.99
CA TRP A 22 -22.66 -15.67 -4.56
C TRP A 22 -23.40 -14.73 -3.59
N GLN A 23 -24.37 -15.22 -2.82
CA GLN A 23 -25.07 -14.42 -1.80
C GLN A 23 -24.13 -14.02 -0.66
N THR A 24 -23.22 -14.89 -0.24
CA THR A 24 -22.20 -14.54 0.77
C THR A 24 -21.18 -13.53 0.27
N VAL A 25 -20.90 -13.51 -1.05
CA VAL A 25 -20.01 -12.51 -1.65
C VAL A 25 -20.73 -11.17 -1.77
N ILE A 26 -21.97 -11.14 -2.25
CA ILE A 26 -22.77 -9.92 -2.41
C ILE A 26 -23.10 -9.28 -1.06
N LEU A 27 -23.38 -10.08 -0.02
CA LEU A 27 -23.65 -9.61 1.34
C LEU A 27 -22.37 -9.35 2.15
N SER A 28 -21.19 -9.40 1.52
CA SER A 28 -19.95 -9.06 2.21
C SER A 28 -19.94 -7.57 2.57
N PRO A 29 -19.57 -7.19 3.80
CA PRO A 29 -19.44 -5.78 4.18
C PRO A 29 -18.38 -5.04 3.35
N LEU A 30 -17.51 -5.75 2.63
CA LEU A 30 -16.61 -5.17 1.64
C LEU A 30 -17.36 -4.36 0.57
N TRP A 31 -18.49 -4.85 0.05
CA TRP A 31 -19.24 -4.10 -0.97
C TRP A 31 -19.78 -2.78 -0.43
N LEU A 32 -20.22 -2.77 0.83
CA LEU A 32 -20.63 -1.53 1.49
C LEU A 32 -19.45 -0.56 1.62
N CYS A 33 -18.26 -1.06 2.01
CA CYS A 33 -17.04 -0.23 2.07
C CYS A 33 -16.67 0.34 0.70
N LEU A 34 -16.73 -0.47 -0.37
CA LEU A 34 -16.42 -0.05 -1.74
C LEU A 34 -17.43 0.95 -2.27
N LEU A 35 -18.73 0.74 -2.04
CA LEU A 35 -19.78 1.68 -2.44
C LEU A 35 -19.65 3.00 -1.70
N PHE A 36 -19.31 2.96 -0.40
CA PHE A 36 -19.08 4.16 0.40
C PHE A 36 -17.83 4.91 -0.08
N ALA A 37 -16.74 4.19 -0.32
CA ALA A 37 -15.50 4.74 -0.89
C ALA A 37 -15.76 5.42 -2.24
N LEU A 38 -16.50 4.77 -3.13
CA LEU A 38 -16.88 5.29 -4.44
C LEU A 38 -17.76 6.54 -4.30
N GLY A 39 -18.77 6.50 -3.42
CA GLY A 39 -19.67 7.62 -3.18
C GLY A 39 -18.94 8.86 -2.69
N ILE A 40 -18.03 8.73 -1.72
CA ILE A 40 -17.21 9.84 -1.23
C ILE A 40 -16.35 10.42 -2.34
N ARG A 41 -15.69 9.57 -3.13
CA ARG A 41 -14.77 10.01 -4.18
C ARG A 41 -15.48 10.69 -5.35
N ILE A 42 -16.64 10.17 -5.77
CA ILE A 42 -17.51 10.84 -6.74
C ILE A 42 -18.01 12.18 -6.19
N TRP A 43 -18.45 12.19 -4.93
CA TRP A 43 -18.90 13.42 -4.26
C TRP A 43 -17.78 14.47 -4.23
N SER A 44 -16.57 14.09 -3.83
CA SER A 44 -15.41 14.97 -3.82
C SER A 44 -15.05 15.46 -5.22
N ALA A 45 -14.98 14.57 -6.22
CA ALA A 45 -14.69 14.92 -7.60
C ALA A 45 -15.73 15.91 -8.17
N HIS A 46 -17.02 15.70 -7.88
CA HIS A 46 -18.09 16.61 -8.28
C HIS A 46 -17.92 18.01 -7.66
N HIS A 47 -17.55 18.10 -6.39
CA HIS A 47 -17.40 19.36 -5.66
C HIS A 47 -16.08 20.10 -5.97
N THR A 48 -15.18 19.51 -6.76
CA THR A 48 -14.04 20.27 -7.35
C THR A 48 -14.49 21.22 -8.46
N HIS A 49 -15.74 21.12 -8.93
CA HIS A 49 -16.29 21.93 -10.01
C HIS A 49 -15.45 21.90 -11.31
N GLY A 50 -14.77 20.77 -11.56
CA GLY A 50 -13.93 20.60 -12.74
C GLY A 50 -12.60 21.34 -12.69
N ILE A 51 -12.24 21.93 -11.55
CA ILE A 51 -10.94 22.56 -11.35
C ILE A 51 -9.89 21.44 -11.22
N ILE A 52 -8.85 21.56 -12.05
CA ILE A 52 -7.65 20.73 -12.00
C ILE A 52 -6.47 21.64 -11.75
N ASP A 53 -5.49 21.16 -11.01
CA ASP A 53 -4.23 21.89 -10.86
C ASP A 53 -3.28 21.63 -12.04
N GLY A 54 -2.16 22.37 -12.06
CA GLY A 54 -1.20 22.30 -13.15
C GLY A 54 -0.53 20.93 -13.30
N ASP A 55 -0.26 20.24 -12.18
CA ASP A 55 0.40 18.93 -12.22
C ASP A 55 -0.56 17.86 -12.81
N GLU A 56 -1.84 17.95 -12.46
CA GLU A 56 -2.88 17.10 -13.04
C GLU A 56 -3.06 17.33 -14.54
N ALA A 57 -3.06 18.59 -14.96
CA ALA A 57 -3.14 18.94 -16.38
C ALA A 57 -1.95 18.36 -17.16
N VAL A 58 -0.75 18.32 -16.57
CA VAL A 58 0.44 17.70 -17.18
C VAL A 58 0.23 16.20 -17.39
N VAL A 59 -0.38 15.47 -16.45
CA VAL A 59 -0.72 14.04 -16.65
C VAL A 59 -1.70 13.88 -17.81
N GLY A 60 -2.74 14.72 -17.88
CA GLY A 60 -3.71 14.69 -18.97
C GLY A 60 -3.08 14.94 -20.34
N ILE A 61 -2.18 15.93 -20.44
CA ILE A 61 -1.41 16.20 -21.67
C ILE A 61 -0.52 15.01 -22.02
N GLN A 62 0.16 14.42 -21.04
CA GLN A 62 0.99 13.24 -21.24
C GLN A 62 0.16 12.06 -21.77
N ALA A 63 -1.06 11.87 -21.27
CA ALA A 63 -2.00 10.85 -21.75
C ALA A 63 -2.43 11.10 -23.20
N GLU A 64 -2.72 12.34 -23.59
CA GLU A 64 -3.01 12.68 -24.99
C GLU A 64 -1.82 12.41 -25.91
N HIS A 65 -0.60 12.71 -25.46
CA HIS A 65 0.62 12.45 -26.21
C HIS A 65 0.85 10.94 -26.41
N ILE A 66 0.56 10.13 -25.40
CA ILE A 66 0.57 8.66 -25.52
C ILE A 66 -0.39 8.20 -26.62
N LEU A 67 -1.60 8.77 -26.70
CA LEU A 67 -2.56 8.45 -27.76
C LEU A 67 -2.10 8.90 -29.15
N ARG A 68 -1.21 9.89 -29.24
CA ARG A 68 -0.55 10.34 -30.49
C ARG A 68 0.68 9.51 -30.86
N GLY A 69 1.05 8.51 -30.05
CA GLY A 69 2.17 7.60 -30.30
C GLY A 69 3.46 7.94 -29.56
N GLU A 70 3.43 8.87 -28.60
CA GLU A 70 4.57 9.10 -27.72
C GLU A 70 4.68 8.01 -26.64
N HIS A 71 5.91 7.75 -26.18
CA HIS A 71 6.20 6.75 -25.15
C HIS A 71 7.04 7.35 -24.02
N PRO A 72 6.46 8.24 -23.20
CA PRO A 72 7.15 8.81 -22.06
C PRO A 72 7.49 7.73 -21.04
N TYR A 73 8.68 7.84 -20.44
CA TYR A 73 9.14 6.96 -19.36
C TYR A 73 8.84 7.54 -17.97
N TYR A 74 8.86 8.87 -17.87
CA TYR A 74 8.69 9.61 -16.63
C TYR A 74 7.71 10.76 -16.83
N PHE A 75 7.04 11.13 -15.74
CA PHE A 75 6.24 12.33 -15.59
C PHE A 75 7.00 13.54 -16.13
N TYR A 76 6.36 14.37 -16.95
CA TYR A 76 7.04 15.46 -17.63
C TYR A 76 7.65 16.46 -16.63
N GLY A 77 8.90 16.83 -16.87
CA GLY A 77 9.67 17.71 -15.97
C GLY A 77 10.32 16.99 -14.78
N GLN A 78 10.08 15.69 -14.61
CA GLN A 78 10.72 14.88 -13.56
C GLN A 78 11.43 13.66 -14.14
N VAL A 79 12.46 13.19 -13.45
CA VAL A 79 13.30 12.06 -13.89
C VAL A 79 13.16 10.82 -13.01
N TYR A 80 12.21 10.81 -12.06
CA TYR A 80 12.11 9.77 -11.05
C TYR A 80 10.69 9.26 -10.78
N MET A 81 9.65 9.87 -11.33
CA MET A 81 8.24 9.43 -11.19
C MET A 81 7.74 8.89 -12.52
N GLY A 82 7.49 7.59 -12.60
CA GLY A 82 7.18 6.88 -13.84
C GLY A 82 5.84 7.28 -14.45
N SER A 83 5.71 7.19 -15.77
CA SER A 83 4.49 7.59 -16.50
C SER A 83 3.33 6.59 -16.42
N LEU A 84 3.31 5.66 -15.46
CA LEU A 84 2.26 4.63 -15.38
C LEU A 84 0.85 5.24 -15.34
N GLU A 85 0.66 6.26 -14.52
CA GLU A 85 -0.60 6.99 -14.39
C GLU A 85 -1.09 7.53 -15.74
N ALA A 86 -0.19 8.15 -16.51
CA ALA A 86 -0.52 8.69 -17.84
C ALA A 86 -0.88 7.57 -18.84
N TYR A 87 -0.26 6.39 -18.75
CA TYR A 87 -0.66 5.24 -19.59
C TYR A 87 -2.04 4.70 -19.22
N LEU A 88 -2.35 4.60 -17.92
CA LEU A 88 -3.68 4.20 -17.46
C LEU A 88 -4.73 5.23 -17.90
N MET A 89 -4.41 6.51 -17.77
CA MET A 89 -5.25 7.62 -18.21
C MET A 89 -5.48 7.61 -19.73
N ALA A 90 -4.44 7.34 -20.52
CA ALA A 90 -4.54 7.24 -21.96
C ALA A 90 -5.54 6.15 -22.38
N ILE A 91 -5.57 5.00 -21.67
CA ILE A 91 -6.58 3.95 -21.91
C ILE A 91 -7.99 4.50 -21.67
N LEU A 92 -8.21 5.23 -20.58
CA LEU A 92 -9.53 5.83 -20.29
C LEU A 92 -9.92 6.88 -21.32
N PHE A 93 -8.98 7.72 -21.74
CA PHE A 93 -9.18 8.73 -22.78
C PHE A 93 -9.48 8.10 -24.15
N ALA A 94 -8.86 6.96 -24.48
CA ALA A 94 -9.17 6.23 -25.70
C ALA A 94 -10.61 5.69 -25.72
N ILE A 95 -11.16 5.33 -24.56
CA ILE A 95 -12.50 4.75 -24.42
C ILE A 95 -13.59 5.83 -24.42
N ALA A 96 -13.40 6.91 -23.65
CA ALA A 96 -14.46 7.88 -23.34
C ALA A 96 -14.10 9.34 -23.70
N GLY A 97 -12.91 9.58 -24.25
CA GLY A 97 -12.41 10.92 -24.58
C GLY A 97 -11.76 11.65 -23.41
N PRO A 98 -10.87 12.63 -23.69
CA PRO A 98 -10.24 13.45 -22.65
C PRO A 98 -11.29 14.33 -21.95
N SER A 99 -11.37 14.22 -20.64
CA SER A 99 -12.23 15.06 -19.79
C SER A 99 -11.73 15.05 -18.35
N VAL A 100 -12.15 16.02 -17.54
CA VAL A 100 -11.82 16.04 -16.11
C VAL A 100 -12.35 14.79 -15.40
N TRP A 101 -13.52 14.28 -15.80
CA TRP A 101 -14.07 13.05 -15.21
C TRP A 101 -13.23 11.82 -15.55
N MET A 102 -12.71 11.72 -16.77
CA MET A 102 -11.79 10.64 -17.10
C MET A 102 -10.45 10.80 -16.38
N LEU A 103 -10.00 12.05 -16.17
CA LEU A 103 -8.82 12.34 -15.34
C LEU A 103 -9.00 11.88 -13.89
N ARG A 104 -10.20 12.02 -13.32
CA ARG A 104 -10.51 11.55 -11.97
C ARG A 104 -10.86 10.06 -11.91
N ALA A 105 -11.27 9.44 -13.03
CA ALA A 105 -11.70 8.05 -13.04
C ALA A 105 -10.56 7.10 -12.70
N GLU A 106 -9.34 7.38 -13.16
CA GLU A 106 -8.14 6.61 -12.84
C GLU A 106 -7.92 6.51 -11.30
N PRO A 107 -7.77 7.63 -10.56
CA PRO A 107 -7.51 7.55 -9.12
C PRO A 107 -8.71 7.02 -8.34
N ILE A 108 -9.94 7.28 -8.80
CA ILE A 108 -11.15 6.69 -8.20
C ILE A 108 -11.11 5.17 -8.29
N LEU A 109 -10.77 4.60 -9.45
CA LEU A 109 -10.75 3.16 -9.64
C LEU A 109 -9.61 2.50 -8.84
N LEU A 110 -8.42 3.10 -8.83
CA LEU A 110 -7.30 2.54 -8.07
C LEU A 110 -7.46 2.67 -6.56
N SER A 111 -8.09 3.73 -6.06
CA SER A 111 -8.39 3.84 -4.63
C SER A 111 -9.42 2.81 -4.17
N LEU A 112 -10.35 2.35 -5.02
CA LEU A 112 -11.17 1.16 -4.71
C LEU A 112 -10.32 -0.10 -4.58
N LEU A 113 -9.28 -0.23 -5.41
CA LEU A 113 -8.32 -1.33 -5.30
C LEU A 113 -7.51 -1.24 -4.00
N VAL A 114 -7.16 -0.04 -3.53
CA VAL A 114 -6.54 0.20 -2.21
C VAL A 114 -7.47 -0.32 -1.09
N VAL A 115 -8.75 0.04 -1.10
CA VAL A 115 -9.73 -0.45 -0.11
C VAL A 115 -9.81 -1.98 -0.12
N TRP A 116 -9.90 -2.57 -1.31
CA TRP A 116 -9.93 -4.02 -1.46
C TRP A 116 -8.64 -4.69 -0.96
N LEU A 117 -7.48 -4.16 -1.30
CA LEU A 117 -6.20 -4.71 -0.86
C LEU A 117 -6.03 -4.59 0.65
N THR A 118 -6.48 -3.50 1.26
CA THR A 118 -6.51 -3.32 2.72
C THR A 118 -7.39 -4.38 3.38
N TRP A 119 -8.60 -4.63 2.84
CA TRP A 119 -9.45 -5.73 3.28
C TRP A 119 -8.72 -7.09 3.20
N ARG A 120 -8.02 -7.36 2.10
CA ARG A 120 -7.31 -8.63 1.87
C ARG A 120 -6.11 -8.81 2.80
N LEU A 121 -5.37 -7.75 3.09
CA LEU A 121 -4.27 -7.75 4.03
C LEU A 121 -4.77 -7.94 5.46
N ALA A 122 -5.80 -7.21 5.87
CA ALA A 122 -6.44 -7.36 7.17
C ALA A 122 -6.94 -8.80 7.38
N GLY A 123 -7.56 -9.41 6.36
CA GLY A 123 -8.00 -10.79 6.42
C GLY A 123 -6.84 -11.77 6.60
N ALA A 124 -5.74 -11.56 5.89
CA ALA A 124 -4.55 -12.41 6.02
C ALA A 124 -3.92 -12.31 7.43
N LEU A 125 -3.88 -11.10 8.01
CA LEU A 125 -3.37 -10.86 9.37
C LEU A 125 -4.29 -11.49 10.42
N ALA A 126 -5.61 -11.30 10.31
CA ALA A 126 -6.60 -11.91 11.19
C ALA A 126 -6.54 -13.44 11.16
N ASP A 127 -6.37 -14.04 9.98
CA ASP A 127 -6.17 -15.49 9.83
C ASP A 127 -4.93 -15.98 10.59
N ALA A 128 -3.82 -15.22 10.52
CA ALA A 128 -2.58 -15.58 11.18
C ALA A 128 -2.64 -15.41 12.69
N ALA A 129 -3.45 -14.46 13.17
CA ALA A 129 -3.74 -14.27 14.59
C ALA A 129 -4.80 -15.25 15.13
N HIS A 130 -5.31 -16.17 14.29
CA HIS A 130 -6.34 -17.15 14.66
C HIS A 130 -7.60 -16.53 15.28
N LEU A 131 -8.00 -15.35 14.78
CA LEU A 131 -9.21 -14.68 15.27
C LEU A 131 -10.46 -15.51 14.96
N SER A 132 -11.49 -15.38 15.81
CA SER A 132 -12.80 -15.98 15.53
C SER A 132 -13.39 -15.41 14.24
N PRO A 133 -14.27 -16.14 13.52
CA PRO A 133 -14.83 -15.66 12.25
C PRO A 133 -15.49 -14.28 12.37
N PHE A 134 -16.15 -14.01 13.50
CA PHE A 134 -16.75 -12.71 13.79
C PHE A 134 -15.68 -11.61 13.96
N ALA A 135 -14.67 -11.83 14.80
CA ALA A 135 -13.60 -10.87 15.03
C ALA A 135 -12.78 -10.59 13.76
N GLN A 136 -12.55 -11.62 12.95
CA GLN A 136 -11.91 -11.49 11.64
C GLN A 136 -12.74 -10.63 10.67
N GLN A 137 -14.05 -10.84 10.60
CA GLN A 137 -14.92 -10.04 9.73
C GLN A 137 -14.98 -8.58 10.22
N LEU A 138 -15.06 -8.37 11.53
CA LEU A 138 -15.05 -7.05 12.15
C LEU A 138 -13.73 -6.32 11.84
N PHE A 139 -12.59 -6.95 12.06
CA PHE A 139 -11.26 -6.37 11.79
C PHE A 139 -11.09 -5.99 10.31
N GLN A 140 -11.47 -6.87 9.38
CA GLN A 140 -11.45 -6.56 7.95
C GLN A 140 -12.37 -5.40 7.59
N THR A 141 -13.56 -5.34 8.18
CA THR A 141 -14.54 -4.27 7.94
C THR A 141 -14.04 -2.94 8.46
N ILE A 142 -13.49 -2.90 9.68
CA ILE A 142 -12.91 -1.68 10.24
C ILE A 142 -11.74 -1.20 9.37
N ALA A 143 -10.81 -2.10 9.01
CA ALA A 143 -9.68 -1.73 8.16
C ALA A 143 -10.12 -1.18 6.78
N ALA A 144 -11.11 -1.82 6.16
CA ALA A 144 -11.64 -1.37 4.87
C ALA A 144 -12.46 -0.07 4.97
N LEU A 145 -13.18 0.16 6.06
CA LEU A 145 -13.87 1.43 6.31
C LEU A 145 -12.89 2.57 6.51
N ILE A 146 -11.79 2.33 7.25
CA ILE A 146 -10.71 3.33 7.40
C ILE A 146 -10.10 3.64 6.04
N ALA A 147 -9.86 2.65 5.18
CA ALA A 147 -9.37 2.90 3.82
C ALA A 147 -10.44 3.55 2.90
N ALA A 148 -11.72 3.29 3.15
CA ALA A 148 -12.82 3.91 2.41
C ALA A 148 -12.94 5.40 2.73
N VAL A 149 -12.65 5.77 3.98
CA VAL A 149 -12.68 7.14 4.52
C VAL A 149 -11.32 7.45 5.17
N PRO A 150 -10.24 7.55 4.39
CA PRO A 150 -8.94 7.82 4.96
C PRO A 150 -8.90 9.28 5.48
N PRO A 151 -7.89 9.65 6.28
CA PRO A 151 -7.67 11.05 6.65
C PRO A 151 -7.78 11.97 5.43
N LEU A 152 -8.28 13.20 5.63
CA LEU A 152 -8.57 14.12 4.52
C LEU A 152 -7.38 14.33 3.58
N TYR A 153 -6.16 14.40 4.14
CA TYR A 153 -4.95 14.54 3.35
C TYR A 153 -4.76 13.38 2.37
N ASP A 154 -4.90 12.14 2.84
CA ASP A 154 -4.78 10.95 2.00
C ASP A 154 -5.89 10.90 0.96
N THR A 155 -7.13 11.27 1.32
CA THR A 155 -8.24 11.38 0.35
C THR A 155 -7.90 12.36 -0.77
N VAL A 156 -7.29 13.51 -0.45
CA VAL A 156 -6.89 14.51 -1.44
C VAL A 156 -5.73 14.00 -2.30
N VAL A 157 -4.72 13.37 -1.71
CA VAL A 157 -3.55 12.85 -2.43
C VAL A 157 -3.93 11.68 -3.34
N GLU A 158 -4.76 10.75 -2.86
CA GLU A 158 -5.26 9.62 -3.66
C GLU A 158 -6.10 10.07 -4.86
N MET A 159 -6.74 11.24 -4.78
CA MET A 159 -7.69 11.72 -5.79
C MET A 159 -7.08 12.70 -6.80
N ARG A 160 -5.80 13.07 -6.64
CA ARG A 160 -5.09 13.97 -7.56
C ARG A 160 -4.13 13.20 -8.45
N ALA A 161 -4.14 13.56 -9.74
CA ALA A 161 -3.21 12.99 -10.70
C ALA A 161 -1.81 13.61 -10.55
N LEU A 162 -0.94 13.00 -9.74
CA LEU A 162 0.33 13.59 -9.28
C LEU A 162 1.56 12.73 -9.58
N GLY A 163 1.52 11.92 -10.62
CA GLY A 163 2.63 11.08 -11.08
C GLY A 163 2.77 9.76 -10.32
N GLY A 164 1.66 9.07 -10.03
CA GLY A 164 1.71 7.67 -9.61
C GLY A 164 1.53 7.38 -8.11
N TYR A 165 0.90 8.27 -7.34
CA TYR A 165 0.78 8.10 -5.88
C TYR A 165 -0.16 6.95 -5.48
N VAL A 166 -1.35 6.89 -6.05
CA VAL A 166 -2.35 5.86 -5.72
C VAL A 166 -1.91 4.48 -6.20
N GLU A 167 -1.23 4.40 -7.35
CA GLU A 167 -0.54 3.22 -7.86
C GLU A 167 0.49 2.73 -6.86
N THR A 168 1.23 3.65 -6.25
CA THR A 168 2.23 3.30 -5.25
C THR A 168 1.57 2.74 -3.99
N PHE A 169 0.43 3.26 -3.55
CA PHE A 169 -0.34 2.64 -2.44
C PHE A 169 -0.80 1.23 -2.78
N VAL A 170 -1.28 1.00 -4.01
CA VAL A 170 -1.62 -0.33 -4.51
C VAL A 170 -0.40 -1.25 -4.45
N LEU A 171 0.76 -0.81 -4.95
CA LEU A 171 1.99 -1.60 -4.98
C LEU A 171 2.55 -1.87 -3.58
N ILE A 172 2.45 -0.90 -2.65
CA ILE A 172 2.81 -1.07 -1.24
C ILE A 172 1.97 -2.18 -0.62
N LEU A 173 0.64 -2.12 -0.74
CA LEU A 173 -0.24 -3.14 -0.16
C LEU A 173 -0.03 -4.51 -0.80
N LEU A 174 0.19 -4.56 -2.13
CA LEU A 174 0.54 -5.80 -2.83
C LEU A 174 1.87 -6.39 -2.34
N LEU A 175 2.89 -5.56 -2.11
CA LEU A 175 4.19 -5.99 -1.60
C LEU A 175 4.05 -6.57 -0.19
N LEU A 176 3.41 -5.83 0.73
CA LEU A 176 3.18 -6.26 2.11
C LEU A 176 2.39 -7.58 2.16
N LEU A 177 1.30 -7.68 1.40
CA LEU A 177 0.49 -8.90 1.32
C LEU A 177 1.29 -10.08 0.73
N SER A 178 2.13 -9.83 -0.29
CA SER A 178 2.94 -10.86 -0.94
C SER A 178 4.01 -11.42 -0.02
N VAL A 179 4.73 -10.54 0.70
CA VAL A 179 5.77 -10.91 1.67
C VAL A 179 5.15 -11.63 2.87
N PHE A 180 4.02 -11.15 3.39
CA PHE A 180 3.32 -11.82 4.47
C PHE A 180 2.83 -13.23 4.07
N ARG A 181 2.29 -13.38 2.86
CA ARG A 181 1.87 -14.70 2.34
C ARG A 181 3.07 -15.62 2.08
N LEU A 182 4.21 -15.07 1.64
CA LEU A 182 5.43 -15.84 1.45
C LEU A 182 5.86 -16.52 2.75
N THR A 183 5.96 -15.79 3.87
CA THR A 183 6.39 -16.36 5.15
C THR A 183 5.40 -17.41 5.67
N ARG A 184 4.09 -17.17 5.50
CA ARG A 184 3.06 -18.18 5.84
C ARG A 184 3.19 -19.46 5.02
N ARG A 185 3.40 -19.34 3.71
CA ARG A 185 3.53 -20.50 2.82
C ARG A 185 4.84 -21.24 3.04
N TRP A 186 5.90 -20.51 3.42
CA TRP A 186 7.14 -21.11 3.88
C TRP A 186 6.91 -22.04 5.07
N ARG A 187 6.25 -21.55 6.14
CA ARG A 187 5.89 -22.37 7.32
C ARG A 187 4.97 -23.53 6.98
N ALA A 188 4.05 -23.33 6.04
CA ALA A 188 3.17 -24.39 5.54
C ALA A 188 3.89 -25.43 4.64
N GLY A 189 5.23 -25.40 4.57
CA GLY A 189 6.01 -26.38 3.83
C GLY A 189 5.91 -26.26 2.31
N ALA A 190 5.56 -25.08 1.77
CA ALA A 190 5.42 -24.87 0.33
C ALA A 190 6.66 -25.32 -0.45
N SER A 191 6.44 -25.78 -1.68
CA SER A 191 7.50 -26.25 -2.57
C SER A 191 8.50 -25.13 -2.93
N TYR A 192 9.73 -25.50 -3.28
CA TYR A 192 10.75 -24.56 -3.77
C TYR A 192 10.26 -23.76 -4.98
N LYS A 193 9.52 -24.42 -5.89
CA LYS A 193 8.94 -23.77 -7.08
C LYS A 193 7.95 -22.68 -6.69
N GLU A 194 7.05 -22.95 -5.74
CA GLU A 194 6.08 -21.96 -5.27
C GLU A 194 6.79 -20.77 -4.60
N LEU A 195 7.74 -21.04 -3.70
CA LEU A 195 8.49 -19.98 -3.03
C LEU A 195 9.32 -19.15 -4.02
N GLY A 196 9.91 -19.79 -5.03
CA GLY A 196 10.63 -19.11 -6.10
C GLY A 196 9.73 -18.14 -6.88
N TRP A 197 8.52 -18.56 -7.26
CA TRP A 197 7.56 -17.68 -7.93
C TRP A 197 7.07 -16.53 -7.05
N ARG A 198 6.94 -16.75 -5.73
CA ARG A 198 6.59 -15.68 -4.79
C ARG A 198 7.71 -14.65 -4.68
N TRP A 199 8.96 -15.10 -4.56
CA TRP A 199 10.13 -14.21 -4.59
C TRP A 199 10.25 -13.46 -5.92
N ALA A 200 9.99 -14.15 -7.04
CA ALA A 200 9.94 -13.54 -8.36
C ALA A 200 8.91 -12.39 -8.43
N GLY A 201 7.68 -12.65 -7.95
CA GLY A 201 6.63 -11.63 -7.89
C GLY A 201 6.99 -10.45 -6.97
N ILE A 202 7.57 -10.72 -5.80
CA ILE A 202 8.07 -9.68 -4.88
C ILE A 202 9.13 -8.82 -5.57
N GLY A 203 10.12 -9.44 -6.21
CA GLY A 203 11.15 -8.73 -6.96
C GLY A 203 10.56 -7.81 -8.02
N PHE A 204 9.62 -8.32 -8.84
CA PHE A 204 8.94 -7.52 -9.86
C PHE A 204 8.20 -6.33 -9.26
N ILE A 205 7.42 -6.51 -8.18
CA ILE A 205 6.69 -5.43 -7.51
C ILE A 205 7.65 -4.35 -7.00
N ILE A 206 8.77 -4.74 -6.39
CA ILE A 206 9.78 -3.80 -5.89
C ILE A 206 10.35 -2.97 -7.06
N GLY A 207 10.77 -3.64 -8.12
CA GLY A 207 11.39 -2.96 -9.25
C GLY A 207 10.43 -2.08 -10.03
N PHE A 208 9.23 -2.59 -10.29
CA PHE A 208 8.17 -1.84 -10.96
C PHE A 208 7.72 -0.65 -10.11
N GLY A 209 7.50 -0.86 -8.81
CA GLY A 209 7.18 0.20 -7.87
C GLY A 209 8.25 1.26 -7.79
N PHE A 210 9.53 0.90 -7.86
CA PHE A 210 10.62 1.88 -7.84
C PHE A 210 10.61 2.77 -9.08
N TRP A 211 10.27 2.24 -10.26
CA TRP A 211 10.09 3.05 -11.46
C TRP A 211 8.86 3.95 -11.36
N VAL A 212 7.74 3.46 -10.85
CA VAL A 212 6.51 4.25 -10.66
C VAL A 212 6.78 5.41 -9.69
N ASN A 213 7.21 5.09 -8.47
CA ASN A 213 7.54 6.09 -7.47
C ASN A 213 8.53 5.51 -6.42
N PRO A 214 9.68 6.18 -6.17
CA PRO A 214 10.64 5.76 -5.15
C PRO A 214 10.04 5.60 -3.72
N LEU A 215 8.85 6.13 -3.47
CA LEU A 215 8.11 5.95 -2.21
C LEU A 215 7.89 4.47 -1.84
N ILE A 216 7.90 3.53 -2.81
CA ILE A 216 7.84 2.08 -2.55
C ILE A 216 8.93 1.61 -1.58
N LEU A 217 10.06 2.31 -1.49
CA LEU A 217 11.18 1.96 -0.61
C LEU A 217 10.78 1.87 0.87
N THR A 218 9.76 2.63 1.29
CA THR A 218 9.19 2.55 2.64
C THR A 218 8.64 1.15 2.93
N ALA A 219 7.90 0.57 1.99
CA ALA A 219 7.38 -0.79 2.10
C ALA A 219 8.45 -1.86 1.90
N VAL A 220 9.46 -1.61 1.06
CA VAL A 220 10.64 -2.48 0.93
C VAL A 220 11.36 -2.60 2.28
N PHE A 221 11.54 -1.49 2.98
CA PHE A 221 12.15 -1.49 4.31
C PHE A 221 11.31 -2.28 5.32
N ALA A 222 10.01 -2.03 5.39
CA ALA A 222 9.10 -2.79 6.27
C ALA A 222 9.10 -4.30 5.94
N ALA A 223 9.05 -4.66 4.66
CA ALA A 223 9.13 -6.04 4.19
C ALA A 223 10.47 -6.70 4.57
N THR A 224 11.57 -5.96 4.47
CA THR A 224 12.91 -6.44 4.84
C THR A 224 12.98 -6.71 6.34
N ILE A 225 12.51 -5.79 7.18
CA ILE A 225 12.42 -5.99 8.63
C ILE A 225 11.60 -7.24 8.95
N TRP A 226 10.43 -7.39 8.32
CA TRP A 226 9.57 -8.55 8.52
C TRP A 226 10.26 -9.86 8.14
N VAL A 227 10.92 -9.93 6.99
CA VAL A 227 11.64 -11.14 6.54
C VAL A 227 12.82 -11.45 7.45
N VAL A 228 13.59 -10.44 7.87
CA VAL A 228 14.71 -10.62 8.80
C VAL A 228 14.21 -11.13 10.14
N ALA A 229 13.18 -10.51 10.73
CA ALA A 229 12.57 -10.95 11.97
C ALA A 229 12.03 -12.39 11.86
N PHE A 230 11.37 -12.71 10.74
CA PHE A 230 10.93 -14.07 10.43
C PHE A 230 12.11 -15.05 10.41
N CYS A 231 13.19 -14.75 9.69
CA CYS A 231 14.38 -15.60 9.64
C CYS A 231 15.02 -15.80 11.02
N ILE A 232 15.09 -14.77 11.86
CA ILE A 232 15.60 -14.87 13.23
C ILE A 232 14.74 -15.84 14.05
N VAL A 233 13.42 -15.71 13.98
CA VAL A 233 12.48 -16.59 14.71
C VAL A 233 12.60 -18.04 14.23
N GLU A 234 12.66 -18.28 12.93
CA GLU A 234 12.81 -19.64 12.39
C GLU A 234 14.15 -20.26 12.81
N LEU A 235 15.25 -19.50 12.80
CA LEU A 235 16.55 -19.99 13.25
C LEU A 235 16.56 -20.31 14.75
N ALA A 236 15.94 -19.47 15.58
CA ALA A 236 15.81 -19.73 17.02
C ALA A 236 14.97 -20.99 17.31
N GLN A 237 13.90 -21.21 16.53
CA GLN A 237 13.09 -22.42 16.64
C GLN A 237 13.88 -23.68 16.20
N LEU A 238 14.73 -23.58 15.17
CA LEU A 238 15.59 -24.68 14.76
C LEU A 238 16.61 -25.07 15.82
N ASP A 239 17.20 -24.10 16.52
CA ASP A 239 18.16 -24.34 17.61
C ASP A 239 17.52 -25.04 18.81
N SER A 240 16.24 -24.74 19.10
CA SER A 240 15.48 -25.40 20.16
C SER A 240 15.10 -26.86 19.87
N GLN A 241 15.18 -27.31 18.61
CA GLN A 241 14.86 -28.68 18.21
C GLN A 241 16.07 -29.62 18.36
N ASN A 242 15.79 -30.91 18.52
CA ASN A 242 16.78 -31.96 18.84
C ASN A 242 18.08 -31.85 17.99
N GLN A 243 19.26 -31.81 18.63
CA GLN A 243 20.54 -31.50 17.98
C GLN A 243 20.90 -32.42 16.80
N ALA A 244 20.38 -33.66 16.79
CA ALA A 244 20.63 -34.63 15.72
C ALA A 244 20.07 -34.17 14.35
N ASP A 245 19.01 -33.37 14.32
CA ASP A 245 18.32 -32.94 13.09
C ASP A 245 18.66 -31.51 12.64
N PHE A 246 19.49 -30.80 13.42
CA PHE A 246 19.81 -29.38 13.17
C PHE A 246 20.49 -29.14 11.82
N ARG A 247 21.53 -29.93 11.47
CA ARG A 247 22.31 -29.70 10.23
C ARG A 247 21.47 -29.89 8.95
N PRO A 248 20.68 -30.97 8.79
CA PRO A 248 19.77 -31.11 7.66
C PRO A 248 18.73 -29.98 7.59
N ALA A 249 18.16 -29.59 8.74
CA ALA A 249 17.15 -28.54 8.79
C ALA A 249 17.73 -27.16 8.41
N LEU A 250 18.91 -26.81 8.93
CA LEU A 250 19.64 -25.60 8.57
C LEU A 250 19.97 -25.55 7.07
N ARG A 251 20.40 -26.67 6.47
CA ARG A 251 20.64 -26.76 5.02
C ARG A 251 19.36 -26.53 4.22
N SER A 252 18.23 -27.09 4.66
CA SER A 252 16.92 -26.88 4.03
C SER A 252 16.49 -25.41 4.12
N PHE A 253 16.64 -24.80 5.30
CA PHE A 253 16.38 -23.39 5.52
C PHE A 253 17.21 -22.50 4.59
N LEU A 254 18.54 -22.70 4.55
CA LEU A 254 19.44 -21.93 3.69
C LEU A 254 19.09 -22.09 2.20
N LYS A 255 18.74 -23.31 1.75
CA LYS A 255 18.29 -23.53 0.36
C LYS A 255 17.02 -22.75 0.03
N ARG A 256 16.06 -22.70 0.96
CA ARG A 256 14.84 -21.90 0.77
C ARG A 256 15.16 -20.40 0.80
N LEU A 257 16.12 -19.97 1.61
CA LEU A 257 16.52 -18.57 1.72
C LEU A 257 17.23 -18.09 0.46
N LEU A 258 18.06 -18.93 -0.15
CA LEU A 258 18.73 -18.67 -1.42
C LEU A 258 17.75 -18.35 -2.57
N LEU A 259 16.47 -18.74 -2.47
CA LEU A 259 15.45 -18.35 -3.44
C LEU A 259 15.19 -16.83 -3.49
N VAL A 260 15.62 -16.07 -2.48
CA VAL A 260 15.59 -14.59 -2.54
C VAL A 260 16.34 -14.05 -3.75
N LEU A 261 17.37 -14.77 -4.23
CA LEU A 261 18.13 -14.39 -5.42
C LEU A 261 17.26 -14.37 -6.69
N VAL A 262 16.13 -15.10 -6.71
CA VAL A 262 15.15 -15.06 -7.82
C VAL A 262 14.47 -13.70 -7.93
N ALA A 263 14.38 -12.94 -6.83
CA ALA A 263 13.81 -11.59 -6.83
C ALA A 263 14.68 -10.57 -7.58
N VAL A 264 16.00 -10.82 -7.71
CA VAL A 264 16.93 -9.89 -8.38
C VAL A 264 16.61 -9.72 -9.87
N PRO A 265 16.58 -10.78 -10.71
CA PRO A 265 16.29 -10.61 -12.13
C PRO A 265 14.89 -10.07 -12.38
N THR A 266 13.89 -10.43 -11.56
CA THR A 266 12.54 -9.90 -11.74
C THR A 266 12.39 -8.45 -11.28
N CYS A 267 13.17 -8.02 -10.29
CA CYS A 267 13.30 -6.61 -9.93
C CYS A 267 13.88 -5.80 -11.10
N LEU A 268 14.93 -6.30 -11.75
CA LEU A 268 15.49 -5.65 -12.95
C LEU A 268 14.46 -5.58 -14.08
N ILE A 269 13.63 -6.62 -14.27
CA ILE A 269 12.53 -6.61 -15.23
C ILE A 269 11.50 -5.54 -14.87
N GLY A 270 11.10 -5.44 -13.60
CA GLY A 270 10.19 -4.38 -13.14
C GLY A 270 10.76 -2.97 -13.35
N MET A 271 12.07 -2.80 -13.13
CA MET A 271 12.80 -1.56 -13.37
C MET A 271 13.17 -1.31 -14.83
N ALA A 272 12.77 -2.16 -15.78
CA ALA A 272 13.22 -2.06 -17.16
C ALA A 272 12.98 -0.66 -17.79
N PRO A 273 11.85 0.03 -17.55
CA PRO A 273 11.67 1.39 -18.06
C PRO A 273 12.70 2.38 -17.49
N ALA A 274 12.97 2.32 -16.18
CA ALA A 274 13.96 3.16 -15.51
C ALA A 274 15.39 2.88 -16.01
N ILE A 275 15.74 1.61 -16.20
CA ILE A 275 17.05 1.19 -16.71
C ILE A 275 17.23 1.68 -18.14
N ARG A 276 16.24 1.47 -19.00
CA ARG A 276 16.28 1.89 -20.41
C ARG A 276 16.43 3.40 -20.55
N TRP A 277 15.65 4.17 -19.79
CA TRP A 277 15.78 5.63 -19.78
C TRP A 277 17.15 6.06 -19.25
N GLY A 278 17.61 5.47 -18.14
CA GLY A 278 18.91 5.77 -17.53
C GLY A 278 20.10 5.54 -18.47
N LEU A 279 20.08 4.45 -19.25
CA LEU A 279 21.12 4.16 -20.25
C LEU A 279 21.27 5.25 -21.31
N THR A 280 20.19 5.98 -21.62
CA THR A 280 20.18 7.04 -22.65
C THR A 280 20.34 8.44 -22.07
N HIS A 281 20.21 8.60 -20.75
CA HIS A 281 20.23 9.89 -20.05
C HIS A 281 21.28 9.92 -18.92
N HIS A 282 22.42 9.23 -19.11
CA HIS A 282 23.53 9.21 -18.17
C HIS A 282 23.14 8.86 -16.72
N TRP A 283 22.16 7.98 -16.55
CA TRP A 283 21.62 7.55 -15.26
C TRP A 283 21.07 8.70 -14.39
N ALA A 284 20.63 9.80 -15.02
CA ALA A 284 20.14 11.00 -14.35
C ALA A 284 19.02 10.71 -13.33
N ASN A 285 18.21 9.69 -13.58
CA ASN A 285 17.13 9.22 -12.72
C ASN A 285 17.66 8.69 -11.38
N PHE A 286 18.69 7.83 -11.42
CA PHE A 286 19.33 7.33 -10.20
C PHE A 286 20.19 8.39 -9.54
N THR A 287 20.94 9.19 -10.30
CA THR A 287 21.75 10.25 -9.73
C THR A 287 20.88 11.28 -9.03
N PHE A 288 19.73 11.65 -9.60
CA PHE A 288 18.79 12.58 -8.95
C PHE A 288 18.31 12.04 -7.60
N VAL A 289 17.85 10.80 -7.55
CA VAL A 289 17.39 10.17 -6.29
C VAL A 289 18.50 10.10 -5.25
N LEU A 290 19.72 9.76 -5.65
CA LEU A 290 20.89 9.70 -4.76
C LEU A 290 21.39 11.10 -4.34
N GLN A 291 21.26 12.12 -5.22
CA GLN A 291 21.69 13.50 -5.00
C GLN A 291 20.67 14.36 -4.25
N LEU A 292 19.45 13.88 -4.00
CA LEU A 292 18.53 14.51 -3.04
C LEU A 292 19.15 14.63 -1.64
N GLY A 293 20.20 13.86 -1.35
CA GLY A 293 21.04 14.01 -0.15
C GLY A 293 22.15 15.06 -0.23
N ASP A 294 22.48 15.63 -1.40
CA ASP A 294 23.55 16.64 -1.56
C ASP A 294 23.07 18.03 -1.07
N LEU A 295 23.96 18.78 -0.42
CA LEU A 295 23.78 20.19 -0.05
C LEU A 295 23.82 21.12 -1.27
N ARG A 296 24.48 20.71 -2.35
CA ARG A 296 24.54 21.50 -3.59
C ARG A 296 23.18 21.69 -4.24
N THR A 297 22.27 20.73 -4.04
CA THR A 297 20.90 20.72 -4.58
C THR A 297 19.88 21.46 -3.71
N LEU A 298 20.29 21.97 -2.53
CA LEU A 298 19.43 22.84 -1.72
C LEU A 298 19.12 24.13 -2.48
N ASN A 299 17.89 24.64 -2.32
CA ASN A 299 17.48 25.92 -2.86
C ASN A 299 18.46 27.02 -2.40
N SER A 300 18.89 27.89 -3.32
CA SER A 300 19.84 28.98 -3.03
C SER A 300 19.37 29.90 -1.90
N LEU A 301 18.05 30.02 -1.71
CA LEU A 301 17.43 30.79 -0.62
C LEU A 301 17.61 30.13 0.76
N LEU A 302 17.79 28.81 0.79
CA LEU A 302 17.94 28.04 2.04
C LEU A 302 19.41 27.81 2.41
N LYS A 303 20.34 27.91 1.44
CA LYS A 303 21.79 27.78 1.66
C LYS A 303 22.38 28.70 2.75
N PRO A 304 21.88 29.94 2.97
CA PRO A 304 22.36 30.79 4.05
C PRO A 304 21.96 30.29 5.45
N TYR A 305 20.85 29.56 5.56
CA TYR A 305 20.28 29.12 6.84
C TYR A 305 20.72 27.71 7.22
N TYR A 306 21.04 26.87 6.24
CA TYR A 306 21.38 25.46 6.44
C TYR A 306 22.78 25.16 5.93
N HIS A 307 23.70 24.93 6.86
CA HIS A 307 25.10 24.58 6.56
C HIS A 307 25.29 23.09 6.29
N ASP A 308 24.38 22.25 6.79
CA ASP A 308 24.32 20.83 6.51
C ASP A 308 22.86 20.34 6.39
N ARG A 309 22.64 19.16 5.78
CA ARG A 309 21.27 18.59 5.69
C ARG A 309 20.76 18.17 7.06
N LEU A 310 21.64 17.89 8.03
CA LEU A 310 21.23 17.47 9.37
C LEU A 310 20.51 18.59 10.11
N SER A 311 20.96 19.82 9.99
CA SER A 311 20.31 21.02 10.52
C SER A 311 18.97 21.26 9.83
N LEU A 312 18.90 21.11 8.50
CA LEU A 312 17.61 21.13 7.79
C LEU A 312 16.65 20.05 8.30
N PHE A 313 17.12 18.81 8.45
CA PHE A 313 16.31 17.71 8.97
C PHE A 313 15.87 17.94 10.42
N LYS A 314 16.76 18.47 11.27
CA LYS A 314 16.44 18.80 12.67
C LYS A 314 15.37 19.90 12.77
N ASP A 315 15.50 20.95 11.97
CA ASP A 315 14.51 22.03 11.94
C ASP A 315 13.18 21.56 11.35
N GLN A 316 13.22 20.78 10.28
CA GLN A 316 12.03 20.17 9.71
C GLN A 316 11.35 19.23 10.72
N LEU A 317 12.13 18.39 11.42
CA LEU A 317 11.62 17.52 12.47
C LEU A 317 11.02 18.34 13.62
N SER A 318 11.68 19.42 14.05
CA SER A 318 11.16 20.33 15.06
C SER A 318 9.85 20.97 14.61
N PHE A 319 9.77 21.40 13.35
CA PHE A 319 8.54 21.92 12.76
C PHE A 319 7.42 20.88 12.80
N TYR A 320 7.71 19.65 12.38
CA TYR A 320 6.72 18.57 12.43
C TYR A 320 6.28 18.26 13.87
N LEU A 321 7.20 18.14 14.81
CA LEU A 321 6.89 17.78 16.20
C LEU A 321 6.10 18.86 16.94
N HIS A 322 6.44 20.13 16.72
CA HIS A 322 5.87 21.23 17.52
C HIS A 322 4.69 21.93 16.84
N TYR A 323 4.59 21.86 15.50
CA TYR A 323 3.58 22.62 14.76
C TYR A 323 2.67 21.74 13.91
N ALA A 324 3.19 20.73 13.22
CA ALA A 324 2.36 19.90 12.34
C ALA A 324 1.63 18.79 13.11
N ALA A 325 2.36 17.92 13.80
CA ALA A 325 1.81 16.75 14.49
C ALA A 325 0.75 17.09 15.55
N PRO A 326 0.92 18.12 16.41
CA PRO A 326 -0.14 18.49 17.35
C PRO A 326 -1.42 18.93 16.64
N ARG A 327 -1.30 19.59 15.48
CA ARG A 327 -2.43 20.00 14.65
C ARG A 327 -3.06 18.83 13.91
N THR A 328 -2.26 17.90 13.41
CA THR A 328 -2.75 16.69 12.75
C THR A 328 -3.50 15.77 13.72
N ILE A 329 -2.98 15.60 14.94
CA ILE A 329 -3.60 14.75 15.97
C ILE A 329 -4.81 15.45 16.60
N GLY A 330 -4.69 16.73 16.92
CA GLY A 330 -5.76 17.51 17.58
C GLY A 330 -6.82 18.08 16.63
N GLY A 331 -6.55 18.18 15.33
CA GLY A 331 -7.43 18.84 14.35
C GLY A 331 -7.30 20.37 14.32
N ALA A 332 -6.34 20.94 15.05
CA ALA A 332 -6.16 22.39 15.18
C ALA A 332 -5.77 23.08 13.86
N LEU A 333 -6.42 24.20 13.56
CA LEU A 333 -6.12 25.02 12.39
C LEU A 333 -5.21 26.21 12.74
N PRO A 334 -4.34 26.65 11.81
CA PRO A 334 -3.57 27.88 11.99
C PRO A 334 -4.50 29.09 12.19
N GLY A 335 -4.30 29.84 13.28
CA GLY A 335 -5.06 31.07 13.55
C GLY A 335 -6.47 30.86 14.13
N GLU A 336 -6.79 29.66 14.61
CA GLU A 336 -8.07 29.40 15.28
C GLU A 336 -8.22 30.20 16.59
N ASN A 337 -9.47 30.48 16.99
CA ASN A 337 -9.74 31.22 18.21
C ASN A 337 -9.49 30.37 19.46
N THR A 338 -9.38 31.02 20.63
CA THR A 338 -9.09 30.37 21.91
C THR A 338 -10.08 29.26 22.28
N LEU A 339 -11.34 29.37 21.85
CA LEU A 339 -12.35 28.33 22.05
C LEU A 339 -12.01 27.05 21.28
N LEU A 340 -11.74 27.17 19.97
CA LEU A 340 -11.35 26.04 19.12
C LEU A 340 -10.02 25.43 19.57
N THR A 341 -9.05 26.26 19.98
CA THR A 341 -7.79 25.76 20.55
C THR A 341 -8.02 24.90 21.78
N THR A 342 -8.95 25.29 22.66
CA THR A 342 -9.26 24.52 23.87
C THR A 342 -9.96 23.20 23.54
N ILE A 343 -10.80 23.16 22.51
CA ILE A 343 -11.42 21.92 22.03
C ILE A 343 -10.35 21.01 21.42
N HIS A 344 -9.47 21.56 20.59
CA HIS A 344 -8.45 20.77 19.90
C HIS A 344 -7.29 20.30 20.80
N THR A 345 -7.05 20.95 21.95
CA THR A 345 -6.11 20.41 22.96
C THR A 345 -6.68 19.18 23.66
N LEU A 346 -8.00 19.10 23.85
CA LEU A 346 -8.66 17.90 24.40
C LEU A 346 -8.57 16.72 23.43
N THR A 347 -8.85 16.94 22.14
CA THR A 347 -8.72 15.91 21.11
C THR A 347 -7.27 15.48 20.92
N LEU A 348 -6.30 16.40 21.02
CA LEU A 348 -4.88 16.08 21.04
C LEU A 348 -4.53 15.16 22.21
N GLY A 349 -4.99 15.50 23.43
CA GLY A 349 -4.79 14.67 24.62
C GLY A 349 -5.39 13.27 24.47
N LEU A 350 -6.61 13.17 23.94
CA LEU A 350 -7.26 11.90 23.65
C LEU A 350 -6.49 11.09 22.58
N GLY A 351 -6.06 11.74 21.50
CA GLY A 351 -5.27 11.10 20.45
C GLY A 351 -3.94 10.54 20.96
N LEU A 352 -3.22 11.32 21.76
CA LEU A 352 -1.99 10.87 22.43
C LEU A 352 -2.25 9.71 23.39
N PHE A 353 -3.33 9.78 24.19
CA PHE A 353 -3.73 8.68 25.06
C PHE A 353 -3.99 7.40 24.27
N CYS A 354 -4.76 7.48 23.17
CA CYS A 354 -5.03 6.33 22.31
C CYS A 354 -3.76 5.73 21.69
N LEU A 355 -2.81 6.57 21.27
CA LEU A 355 -1.52 6.12 20.76
C LEU A 355 -0.71 5.39 21.84
N CYS A 356 -0.59 5.99 23.03
CA CYS A 356 0.11 5.37 24.16
C CYS A 356 -0.54 4.05 24.60
N ALA A 357 -1.87 4.03 24.73
CA ALA A 357 -2.63 2.83 25.08
C ALA A 357 -2.43 1.73 24.02
N SER A 358 -2.40 2.09 22.74
CA SER A 358 -2.12 1.14 21.65
C SER A 358 -0.71 0.56 21.78
N CYS A 359 0.32 1.39 22.04
CA CYS A 359 1.68 0.91 22.27
C CYS A 359 1.79 -0.02 23.49
N LEU A 360 1.09 0.30 24.58
CA LEU A 360 1.07 -0.53 25.79
C LEU A 360 0.37 -1.88 25.59
N LEU A 361 -0.57 -1.99 24.65
CA LEU A 361 -1.18 -3.26 24.28
C LEU A 361 -0.22 -4.21 23.54
N PHE A 362 0.91 -3.72 23.04
CA PHE A 362 1.94 -4.51 22.35
C PHE A 362 3.14 -4.89 23.24
N LEU A 363 3.23 -4.31 24.44
CA LEU A 363 4.22 -4.67 25.47
C LEU A 363 3.63 -5.72 26.41
#